data_AF-A0A6I6JSB6-F1
#
_entry.id   AF-A0A6I6JSB6-F1
#
_cell.length_a   1.000
_cell.length_b   1.000
_cell.length_c   1.000
_cell.angle_alpha   90.00
_cell.angle_beta   90.00
_cell.angle_gamma   90.00
#
_symmetry.space_group_name_H-M   'P 1'
#
loop_
_entity.id
_entity.type
_entity.pdbx_description
1 polymer ?
#
loop_
_entity_poly.entity_id
_entity_poly.type
_entity_poly.pdbx_seq_one_letter_code
_entity_poly.pdbx_strand_id
1 'polypeptide(L)'
;MIAIEERVEHLLIIFEFLLKGDSQEKLLSENKDFLGNCSPTDVSSLVDRLVSVGTPMERIKTGIDKLMAMLRPAIENHPYIPPSSETYLGCLLENNRILDEKLGAIQPLLKQLNEFPENESNKTSLGAAIIELSKYRNYYEIKESILFPEIRRHISKSGCLTVMTSYHKEIKTKLEQVLHLLSSDNLDLAEFNKVVSELLLIMYDVKFREERILYIIVQDSISETVLNSLYDESMEIGFPYFQPNFEDKKKNE
;
A
#
# COMPACT_ATOMS: atom_id res chain seq x y z
N MET A 1 -10.86 -26.77 10.90
CA MET A 1 -10.43 -25.57 10.16
C MET A 1 -11.23 -25.54 8.87
N ILE A 2 -12.01 -24.48 8.63
CA ILE A 2 -12.81 -24.28 7.41
C ILE A 2 -11.85 -24.27 6.20
N ALA A 3 -12.26 -24.78 5.03
CA ALA A 3 -11.38 -24.76 3.86
C ALA A 3 -11.14 -23.33 3.36
N ILE A 4 -10.00 -23.04 2.73
CA ILE A 4 -9.72 -21.69 2.21
C ILE A 4 -10.78 -21.22 1.21
N GLU A 5 -11.28 -22.13 0.36
CA GLU A 5 -12.33 -21.82 -0.62
C GLU A 5 -13.63 -21.38 0.07
N GLU A 6 -14.04 -22.07 1.14
CA GLU A 6 -15.23 -21.70 1.92
C GLU A 6 -15.08 -20.32 2.58
N ARG A 7 -13.87 -19.98 3.05
CA ARG A 7 -13.60 -18.63 3.59
C ARG A 7 -13.65 -17.57 2.49
N VAL A 8 -13.09 -17.84 1.32
CA VAL A 8 -13.12 -16.92 0.18
C VAL A 8 -14.55 -16.68 -0.31
N GLU A 9 -15.39 -17.72 -0.37
CA GLU A 9 -16.82 -17.58 -0.70
C GLU A 9 -17.54 -16.69 0.31
N HIS A 10 -17.29 -16.89 1.61
CA HIS A 10 -17.94 -16.08 2.62
C HIS A 10 -17.47 -14.61 2.57
N LEU A 11 -16.18 -14.36 2.34
CA LEU A 11 -15.66 -13.02 2.10
C LEU A 11 -16.28 -12.38 0.86
N LEU A 12 -16.52 -13.14 -0.22
CA LEU A 12 -17.18 -12.66 -1.42
C LEU A 12 -18.62 -12.21 -1.15
N ILE A 13 -19.36 -12.98 -0.33
CA ILE A 13 -20.72 -12.60 0.11
C ILE A 13 -20.69 -11.27 0.88
N ILE A 14 -19.78 -11.13 1.84
CA ILE A 14 -19.63 -9.89 2.62
C ILE A 14 -19.25 -8.71 1.71
N PHE A 15 -18.31 -8.92 0.79
CA PHE A 15 -17.91 -7.93 -0.21
C PHE A 15 -19.10 -7.43 -1.04
N GLU A 16 -19.97 -8.32 -1.50
CA GLU A 16 -21.17 -7.98 -2.26
C GLU A 16 -22.18 -7.16 -1.44
N PHE A 17 -22.36 -7.48 -0.16
CA PHE A 17 -23.23 -6.71 0.74
C PHE A 17 -22.69 -5.30 1.01
N LEU A 18 -21.37 -5.15 1.22
CA LEU A 18 -20.73 -3.83 1.39
C LEU A 18 -20.92 -2.91 0.17
N LEU A 19 -20.98 -3.49 -1.03
CA LEU A 19 -21.21 -2.75 -2.26
C LEU A 19 -22.68 -2.35 -2.46
N LYS A 20 -23.63 -3.11 -1.90
CA LYS A 20 -25.06 -2.78 -1.91
C LYS A 20 -25.44 -1.69 -0.91
N GLY A 21 -24.51 -1.27 -0.07
CA GLY A 21 -24.72 -0.23 0.94
C GLY A 21 -25.26 -0.75 2.26
N ASP A 22 -25.14 -2.06 2.52
CA ASP A 22 -25.50 -2.62 3.82
C ASP A 22 -24.64 -2.03 4.94
N SER A 23 -25.21 -1.98 6.15
CA SER A 23 -24.53 -1.41 7.31
C SER A 23 -23.26 -2.22 7.65
N GLN A 24 -22.11 -1.56 7.57
CA GLN A 24 -20.82 -2.14 7.94
C GLN A 24 -20.81 -2.61 9.40
N GLU A 25 -21.46 -1.89 10.31
CA GLU A 25 -21.57 -2.28 11.72
C GLU A 25 -22.37 -3.59 11.89
N LYS A 26 -23.45 -3.72 11.12
CA LYS A 26 -24.26 -4.94 11.12
C LYS A 26 -23.44 -6.13 10.59
N LEU A 27 -22.82 -5.98 9.43
CA LEU A 27 -21.98 -7.03 8.84
C LEU A 27 -20.83 -7.43 9.76
N LEU A 28 -20.20 -6.46 10.42
CA LEU A 28 -19.13 -6.72 11.39
C LEU A 28 -19.64 -7.52 12.60
N SER A 29 -20.80 -7.17 13.15
CA SER A 29 -21.35 -7.86 14.32
C SER A 29 -21.82 -9.29 14.00
N GLU A 30 -22.44 -9.50 12.84
CA GLU A 30 -22.90 -10.82 12.39
C GLU A 30 -21.75 -11.76 12.00
N ASN A 31 -20.61 -11.22 11.58
CA ASN A 31 -19.47 -11.99 11.07
C ASN A 31 -18.21 -11.90 11.96
N LYS A 32 -18.33 -11.43 13.20
CA LYS A 32 -17.19 -11.11 14.06
C LYS A 32 -16.18 -12.25 14.19
N ASP A 33 -16.65 -13.46 14.52
CA ASP A 33 -15.77 -14.62 14.70
C ASP A 33 -15.12 -15.05 13.39
N PHE A 34 -15.84 -14.95 12.27
CA PHE A 34 -15.31 -15.27 10.95
C PHE A 34 -14.22 -14.28 10.53
N LEU A 35 -14.53 -12.97 10.61
CA LEU A 35 -13.61 -11.89 10.25
C LEU A 35 -12.35 -11.92 11.13
N GLY A 36 -12.51 -12.20 12.43
CA GLY A 36 -11.40 -12.30 13.39
C GLY A 36 -10.42 -13.45 13.11
N ASN A 37 -10.83 -14.45 12.32
CA ASN A 37 -10.01 -15.60 11.95
C ASN A 37 -9.47 -15.53 10.51
N CYS A 38 -9.73 -14.43 9.79
CA CYS A 38 -9.23 -14.25 8.43
C CYS A 38 -7.71 -13.98 8.43
N SER A 39 -7.05 -14.50 7.40
CA SER A 39 -5.60 -14.39 7.18
C SER A 39 -5.28 -13.54 5.94
N PRO A 40 -4.02 -13.08 5.79
CA PRO A 40 -3.51 -12.49 4.55
C PRO A 40 -3.84 -13.29 3.28
N THR A 41 -3.72 -14.62 3.36
CA THR A 41 -3.97 -15.52 2.22
C THR A 41 -5.43 -15.54 1.82
N ASP A 42 -6.37 -15.38 2.77
CA ASP A 42 -7.80 -15.31 2.46
C ASP A 42 -8.13 -14.03 1.69
N VAL A 43 -7.57 -12.90 2.12
CA VAL A 43 -7.70 -11.61 1.42
C VAL A 43 -7.10 -11.70 0.02
N SER A 44 -5.88 -12.24 -0.10
CA SER A 44 -5.22 -12.36 -1.38
C SER A 44 -5.97 -13.26 -2.36
N SER A 45 -6.55 -14.36 -1.85
CA SER A 45 -7.33 -15.31 -2.65
C SER A 45 -8.66 -14.70 -3.12
N LEU A 46 -9.34 -13.91 -2.27
CA LEU A 46 -10.53 -13.17 -2.67
C LEU A 46 -10.22 -12.20 -3.81
N VAL A 47 -9.17 -11.40 -3.65
CA VAL A 47 -8.79 -10.39 -4.66
C VAL A 47 -8.40 -11.06 -5.98
N ASP A 48 -7.64 -12.16 -5.91
CA ASP A 48 -7.29 -12.95 -7.09
C ASP A 48 -8.53 -13.46 -7.83
N ARG A 49 -9.52 -13.98 -7.09
CA ARG A 49 -10.79 -14.41 -7.65
C ARG A 49 -11.55 -13.26 -8.31
N LEU A 50 -11.67 -12.11 -7.64
CA LEU A 50 -12.37 -10.93 -8.17
C LEU A 50 -11.75 -10.44 -9.49
N VAL A 51 -10.41 -10.40 -9.56
CA VAL A 51 -9.68 -10.05 -10.79
C VAL A 51 -9.89 -11.10 -11.87
N SER A 52 -9.80 -12.39 -11.52
CA SER A 52 -9.90 -13.51 -12.47
C SER A 52 -11.26 -13.59 -13.15
N VAL A 53 -12.34 -13.23 -12.45
CA VAL A 53 -13.70 -13.20 -13.03
C VAL A 53 -14.01 -11.90 -13.78
N GLY A 54 -13.05 -10.98 -13.91
CA GLY A 54 -13.21 -9.73 -14.65
C GLY A 54 -14.03 -8.66 -13.93
N THR A 55 -14.05 -8.66 -12.59
CA THR A 55 -14.73 -7.60 -11.82
C THR A 55 -14.11 -6.23 -12.14
N PRO A 56 -14.90 -5.17 -12.40
CA PRO A 56 -14.35 -3.83 -12.69
C PRO A 56 -13.44 -3.31 -11.56
N MET A 57 -12.29 -2.72 -11.92
CA MET A 57 -11.27 -2.30 -10.94
C MET A 57 -11.81 -1.35 -9.86
N GLU A 58 -12.61 -0.35 -10.23
CA GLU A 58 -13.22 0.58 -9.27
C GLU A 58 -14.14 -0.12 -8.27
N ARG A 59 -14.87 -1.16 -8.73
CA ARG A 59 -15.70 -2.00 -7.87
C ARG A 59 -14.84 -2.83 -6.91
N ILE A 60 -13.72 -3.38 -7.40
CA ILE A 60 -12.76 -4.10 -6.54
C ILE A 60 -12.21 -3.16 -5.47
N LYS A 61 -11.65 -2.01 -5.84
CA LYS A 61 -11.07 -1.05 -4.89
C LYS A 61 -12.09 -0.64 -3.82
N THR A 62 -13.28 -0.20 -4.24
CA THR A 62 -14.34 0.24 -3.33
C THR A 62 -14.71 -0.84 -2.31
N GLY A 63 -14.92 -2.08 -2.76
CA GLY A 63 -15.31 -3.17 -1.87
C GLY A 63 -14.15 -3.65 -0.99
N ILE A 64 -12.93 -3.70 -1.52
CA ILE A 64 -11.74 -4.09 -0.76
C ILE A 64 -11.40 -3.05 0.31
N ASP A 65 -11.52 -1.74 0.03
CA ASP A 65 -11.27 -0.70 1.03
C ASP A 65 -12.22 -0.85 2.24
N LYS A 66 -13.51 -1.05 1.97
CA LYS A 66 -14.52 -1.30 3.01
C LYS A 66 -14.27 -2.61 3.76
N LEU A 67 -13.95 -3.68 3.03
CA LEU A 67 -13.70 -4.99 3.63
C LEU A 67 -12.44 -4.96 4.51
N MET A 68 -11.38 -4.29 4.04
CA MET A 68 -10.13 -4.12 4.79
C MET A 68 -10.34 -3.33 6.07
N ALA A 69 -11.24 -2.35 6.10
CA ALA A 69 -11.59 -1.65 7.34
C ALA A 69 -12.16 -2.60 8.41
N MET A 70 -12.92 -3.64 8.02
CA MET A 70 -13.42 -4.66 8.95
C MET A 70 -12.38 -5.73 9.30
N LEU A 71 -11.51 -6.07 8.35
CA LEU A 71 -10.47 -7.09 8.52
C LEU A 71 -9.21 -6.58 9.22
N ARG A 72 -9.05 -5.26 9.35
CA ARG A 72 -7.84 -4.62 9.91
C ARG A 72 -7.38 -5.26 11.23
N PRO A 73 -8.26 -5.50 12.24
CA PRO A 73 -7.83 -6.11 13.48
C PRO A 73 -7.29 -7.54 13.30
N ALA A 74 -7.89 -8.35 12.41
CA ALA A 74 -7.43 -9.71 12.16
C ALA A 74 -6.06 -9.72 11.46
N ILE A 75 -5.90 -8.87 10.45
CA ILE A 75 -4.66 -8.74 9.68
C ILE A 75 -3.52 -8.13 10.52
N GLU A 76 -3.82 -7.21 11.44
CA GLU A 76 -2.83 -6.67 12.39
C GLU A 76 -2.38 -7.69 13.42
N ASN A 77 -3.28 -8.56 13.88
CA ASN A 77 -2.95 -9.59 14.87
C ASN A 77 -2.41 -10.89 14.26
N HIS A 78 -2.43 -11.02 12.93
CA HIS A 78 -1.84 -12.17 12.25
C HIS A 78 -0.34 -12.27 12.56
N PRO A 79 0.20 -13.47 12.86
CA PRO A 79 1.63 -13.65 13.07
C PRO A 79 2.45 -13.09 11.92
N TYR A 80 3.50 -12.35 12.27
CA TYR A 80 4.40 -11.73 11.30
C TYR A 80 5.80 -11.64 11.89
N ILE A 81 6.79 -12.15 11.15
CA ILE A 81 8.19 -12.00 11.49
C ILE A 81 8.78 -11.04 10.45
N PRO A 82 9.03 -9.77 10.83
CA PRO A 82 9.55 -8.81 9.88
C PRO A 82 10.93 -9.25 9.37
N PRO A 83 11.19 -9.19 8.06
CA PRO A 83 12.50 -9.46 7.49
C PRO A 83 13.55 -8.50 8.06
N SER A 84 14.78 -8.99 8.23
CA SER A 84 15.92 -8.18 8.67
C SER A 84 16.20 -7.06 7.67
N SER A 85 16.59 -5.87 8.16
CA SER A 85 16.94 -4.70 7.33
C SER A 85 18.07 -4.96 6.33
N GLU A 86 18.83 -6.04 6.51
CA GLU A 86 19.90 -6.47 5.61
C GLU A 86 19.43 -7.27 4.39
N THR A 87 18.13 -7.58 4.31
CA THR A 87 17.48 -8.39 3.27
C THR A 87 16.67 -7.52 2.32
N TYR A 88 16.38 -8.00 1.11
CA TYR A 88 15.63 -7.23 0.11
C TYR A 88 14.30 -6.69 0.63
N LEU A 89 13.48 -7.55 1.25
CA LEU A 89 12.23 -7.10 1.85
C LEU A 89 12.45 -6.17 3.04
N GLY A 90 13.52 -6.36 3.83
CA GLY A 90 13.88 -5.42 4.88
C GLY A 90 14.22 -4.02 4.38
N CYS A 91 14.92 -3.91 3.24
CA CYS A 91 15.16 -2.64 2.57
C CYS A 91 13.84 -1.97 2.13
N LEU A 92 12.87 -2.76 1.64
CA LEU A 92 11.54 -2.23 1.31
C LEU A 92 10.79 -1.74 2.55
N LEU A 93 10.86 -2.48 3.66
CA LEU A 93 10.27 -2.05 4.94
C LEU A 93 10.88 -0.76 5.46
N GLU A 94 12.19 -0.59 5.33
CA GLU A 94 12.85 0.63 5.78
C GLU A 94 12.44 1.85 4.93
N ASN A 95 12.22 1.66 3.63
CA ASN A 95 11.61 2.69 2.79
C ASN A 95 10.16 3.02 3.22
N ASN A 96 9.36 2.01 3.58
CA ASN A 96 8.01 2.23 4.15
C ASN A 96 8.07 2.94 5.52
N ARG A 97 9.06 2.64 6.37
CA ARG A 97 9.25 3.30 7.67
C ARG A 97 9.53 4.79 7.50
N ILE A 98 10.40 5.16 6.56
CA ILE A 98 10.70 6.56 6.24
C ILE A 98 9.50 7.23 5.54
N LEU A 99 8.72 6.48 4.75
CA LEU A 99 7.45 7.00 4.24
C LEU A 99 6.53 7.44 5.38
N ASP A 100 6.36 6.62 6.43
CA ASP A 100 5.54 6.95 7.60
C ASP A 100 5.99 8.27 8.27
N GLU A 101 7.31 8.47 8.42
CA GLU A 101 7.86 9.71 8.96
C GLU A 101 7.52 10.93 8.09
N LYS A 102 7.66 10.79 6.76
CA LYS A 102 7.35 11.87 5.81
C LYS A 102 5.86 12.20 5.80
N LEU A 103 4.98 11.19 5.83
CA LEU A 103 3.54 11.40 5.95
C LEU A 103 3.18 12.09 7.28
N GLY A 104 3.82 11.70 8.38
CA GLY A 104 3.66 12.34 9.68
C GLY A 104 4.13 13.80 9.70
N ALA A 105 5.23 14.11 9.02
CA ALA A 105 5.76 15.47 8.89
C ALA A 105 4.89 16.41 8.03
N ILE A 106 4.07 15.86 7.13
CA ILE A 106 3.13 16.63 6.31
C ILE A 106 1.93 17.15 7.12
N GLN A 107 1.48 16.41 8.13
CA GLN A 107 0.31 16.78 8.95
C GLN A 107 0.41 18.18 9.59
N PRO A 108 1.51 18.56 10.28
CA PRO A 108 1.64 19.91 10.82
C PRO A 108 1.71 21.00 9.73
N LEU A 109 2.29 20.71 8.57
CA LEU A 109 2.35 21.64 7.44
C LEU A 109 0.96 21.89 6.85
N LEU A 110 0.15 20.83 6.74
CA LEU A 110 -1.27 20.93 6.34
C LEU A 110 -2.06 21.80 7.32
N LYS A 111 -1.85 21.61 8.62
CA LYS A 111 -2.49 22.43 9.65
C LYS A 111 -2.11 23.91 9.51
N GLN A 112 -0.83 24.21 9.32
CA GLN A 112 -0.35 25.59 9.13
C GLN A 112 -0.93 26.24 7.87
N LEU A 113 -0.97 25.52 6.74
CA LEU A 113 -1.58 26.02 5.51
C LEU A 113 -3.08 26.30 5.69
N ASN A 114 -3.81 25.43 6.40
CA ASN A 114 -5.23 25.62 6.66
C ASN A 114 -5.53 26.80 7.60
N GLU A 115 -4.67 27.04 8.60
CA GLU A 115 -4.80 28.18 9.50
C GLU A 115 -4.45 29.51 8.81
N PHE A 116 -3.45 29.49 7.92
CA PHE A 116 -2.95 30.68 7.23
C PHE A 116 -2.71 30.42 5.73
N PRO A 117 -3.78 30.33 4.91
CA PRO A 117 -3.70 29.93 3.50
C PRO A 117 -3.03 30.98 2.60
N GLU A 118 -3.09 32.25 2.99
CA GLU A 118 -2.46 33.38 2.26
C GLU A 118 -0.94 33.46 2.51
N ASN A 119 -0.39 32.65 3.42
CA ASN A 119 1.03 32.65 3.71
C ASN A 119 1.79 31.77 2.71
N GLU A 120 2.43 32.41 1.74
CA GLU A 120 3.22 31.74 0.70
C GLU A 120 4.36 30.86 1.24
N SER A 121 4.90 31.16 2.42
CA SER A 121 5.89 30.29 3.08
C SER A 121 5.30 28.94 3.48
N ASN A 122 4.01 28.89 3.84
CA ASN A 122 3.33 27.64 4.18
C ASN A 122 3.13 26.77 2.93
N LYS A 123 2.68 27.38 1.82
CA LYS A 123 2.58 26.70 0.52
C LYS A 123 3.93 26.16 0.07
N THR A 124 4.98 26.98 0.16
CA THR A 124 6.35 26.59 -0.22
C THR A 124 6.86 25.41 0.61
N SER A 125 6.68 25.46 1.93
CA SER A 125 7.16 24.41 2.85
C SER A 125 6.43 23.09 2.62
N LEU A 126 5.11 23.14 2.44
CA LEU A 126 4.32 21.97 2.11
C LEU A 126 4.65 21.42 0.72
N GLY A 127 4.81 22.30 -0.27
CA GLY A 127 5.24 21.92 -1.62
C GLY A 127 6.57 21.17 -1.61
N ALA A 128 7.56 21.67 -0.87
CA ALA A 128 8.83 20.98 -0.69
C ALA A 128 8.67 19.59 -0.07
N ALA A 129 7.82 19.45 0.97
CA ALA A 129 7.54 18.15 1.58
C ALA A 129 6.85 17.17 0.61
N ILE A 130 5.92 17.64 -0.22
CA ILE A 130 5.25 16.81 -1.24
C ILE A 130 6.20 16.43 -2.38
N ILE A 131 7.13 17.32 -2.78
CA ILE A 131 8.19 16.99 -3.74
C ILE A 131 9.09 15.88 -3.18
N GLU A 132 9.50 15.99 -1.92
CA GLU A 132 10.27 14.95 -1.24
C GLU A 132 9.48 13.64 -1.13
N LEU A 133 8.18 13.70 -0.82
CA LEU A 133 7.28 12.54 -0.81
C LEU A 133 7.16 11.89 -2.20
N SER A 134 7.20 12.70 -3.26
CA SER A 134 7.04 12.23 -4.64
C SER A 134 8.19 11.34 -5.11
N LYS A 135 9.36 11.38 -4.44
CA LYS A 135 10.45 10.43 -4.71
C LYS A 135 10.01 8.98 -4.49
N TYR A 136 9.00 8.73 -3.67
CA TYR A 136 8.44 7.39 -3.45
C TYR A 136 7.93 6.69 -4.72
N ARG A 137 7.75 7.42 -5.82
CA ARG A 137 7.45 6.83 -7.13
C ARG A 137 8.47 5.77 -7.55
N ASN A 138 9.76 5.95 -7.23
CA ASN A 138 10.79 4.96 -7.53
C ASN A 138 10.57 3.65 -6.77
N TYR A 139 10.05 3.70 -5.55
CA TYR A 139 9.69 2.49 -4.80
C TYR A 139 8.55 1.72 -5.48
N TYR A 140 7.55 2.43 -6.01
CA TYR A 140 6.51 1.78 -6.82
C TYR A 140 7.06 1.19 -8.12
N GLU A 141 7.99 1.88 -8.78
CA GLU A 141 8.65 1.40 -10.00
C GLU A 141 9.46 0.12 -9.75
N ILE A 142 10.29 0.11 -8.70
CA ILE A 142 11.03 -1.08 -8.26
C ILE A 142 10.08 -2.27 -8.06
N LYS A 143 8.95 -2.05 -7.40
CA LYS A 143 7.99 -3.13 -7.19
C LYS A 143 7.32 -3.57 -8.48
N GLU A 144 6.82 -2.65 -9.30
CA GLU A 144 6.07 -2.95 -10.52
C GLU A 144 6.93 -3.64 -11.58
N SER A 145 8.17 -3.19 -11.73
CA SER A 145 9.07 -3.62 -12.81
C SER A 145 9.98 -4.79 -12.44
N ILE A 146 10.24 -5.02 -11.14
CA ILE A 146 11.20 -6.03 -10.68
C ILE A 146 10.55 -7.05 -9.75
N LEU A 147 10.04 -6.59 -8.60
CA LEU A 147 9.50 -7.51 -7.58
C LEU A 147 8.24 -8.24 -8.07
N PHE A 148 7.30 -7.53 -8.68
CA PHE A 148 6.01 -8.10 -9.09
C PHE A 148 6.18 -9.17 -10.18
N PRO A 149 7.03 -8.99 -11.21
CA PRO A 149 7.39 -10.08 -12.12
C PRO A 149 7.94 -11.31 -11.39
N GLU A 150 8.84 -11.13 -10.42
CA GLU A 150 9.41 -12.23 -9.65
C GLU A 150 8.34 -12.97 -8.83
N ILE A 151 7.42 -12.22 -8.21
CA ILE A 151 6.28 -12.80 -7.49
C ILE A 151 5.41 -13.62 -8.45
N ARG A 152 5.13 -13.13 -9.65
CA ARG A 152 4.30 -13.86 -10.63
C ARG A 152 4.94 -15.16 -11.12
N ARG A 153 6.27 -15.29 -11.06
CA ARG A 153 6.97 -16.56 -11.38
C ARG A 153 6.74 -17.63 -10.31
N HIS A 154 6.54 -17.22 -9.06
CA HIS A 154 6.44 -18.12 -7.91
C HIS A 154 5.00 -18.32 -7.41
N ILE A 155 4.12 -17.34 -7.62
CA ILE A 155 2.77 -17.29 -7.07
C ILE A 155 1.76 -17.15 -8.21
N SER A 156 1.06 -18.24 -8.51
CA SER A 156 0.08 -18.29 -9.61
C SER A 156 -1.12 -17.38 -9.37
N LYS A 157 -1.63 -17.35 -8.14
CA LYS A 157 -2.75 -16.48 -7.70
C LYS A 157 -2.23 -15.11 -7.28
N SER A 158 -1.99 -14.24 -8.26
CA SER A 158 -1.33 -12.94 -8.07
C SER A 158 -2.20 -11.73 -8.46
N GLY A 159 -3.52 -11.87 -8.48
CA GLY A 159 -4.44 -10.76 -8.80
C GLY A 159 -4.29 -9.53 -7.88
N CYS A 160 -3.83 -9.72 -6.63
CA CYS A 160 -3.46 -8.61 -5.74
C CYS A 160 -2.47 -7.63 -6.37
N LEU A 161 -1.47 -8.11 -7.12
CA LEU A 161 -0.48 -7.24 -7.73
C LEU A 161 -1.10 -6.28 -8.75
N THR A 162 -2.12 -6.74 -9.47
CA THR A 162 -2.88 -5.92 -10.42
C THR A 162 -3.64 -4.80 -9.70
N VAL A 163 -4.27 -5.12 -8.57
CA VAL A 163 -4.98 -4.13 -7.75
C VAL A 163 -4.01 -3.14 -7.10
N MET A 164 -2.89 -3.61 -6.53
CA MET A 164 -1.83 -2.76 -5.96
C MET A 164 -1.27 -1.78 -6.99
N THR A 165 -0.99 -2.25 -8.21
CA THR A 165 -0.55 -1.40 -9.32
C THR A 165 -1.59 -0.31 -9.65
N SER A 166 -2.89 -0.61 -9.54
CA SER A 166 -3.93 0.40 -9.71
C SER A 166 -3.87 1.50 -8.64
N TYR A 167 -3.63 1.14 -7.38
CA TYR A 167 -3.45 2.14 -6.32
C TYR A 167 -2.18 2.96 -6.52
N HIS A 168 -1.07 2.37 -6.96
CA HIS A 168 0.15 3.11 -7.25
C HIS A 168 -0.07 4.18 -8.34
N LYS A 169 -0.82 3.86 -9.40
CA LYS A 169 -1.21 4.83 -10.45
C LYS A 169 -2.06 5.97 -9.89
N GLU A 170 -2.98 5.65 -8.99
CA GLU A 170 -3.81 6.64 -8.32
C GLU A 170 -2.97 7.57 -7.42
N ILE A 171 -2.03 7.03 -6.64
CA ILE A 171 -1.09 7.81 -5.83
C ILE A 171 -0.24 8.73 -6.71
N LYS A 172 0.32 8.21 -7.81
CA LYS A 172 1.08 9.00 -8.80
C LYS A 172 0.25 10.17 -9.33
N THR A 173 -1.01 9.92 -9.68
CA THR A 173 -1.93 10.97 -10.16
C THR A 173 -2.24 12.00 -9.08
N LYS A 174 -2.53 11.58 -7.84
CA LYS A 174 -2.85 12.49 -6.73
C LYS A 174 -1.65 13.35 -6.33
N LEU A 175 -0.43 12.80 -6.32
CA LEU A 175 0.78 13.58 -6.08
C LEU A 175 0.93 14.73 -7.09
N GLU A 176 0.68 14.47 -8.39
CA GLU A 176 0.68 15.51 -9.42
C GLU A 176 -0.41 16.56 -9.19
N GLN A 177 -1.62 16.12 -8.83
CA GLN A 177 -2.74 17.04 -8.54
C GLN A 177 -2.44 17.94 -7.33
N VAL A 178 -1.90 17.39 -6.24
CA VAL A 178 -1.51 18.16 -5.05
C VAL A 178 -0.47 19.23 -5.41
N LEU A 179 0.58 18.85 -6.15
CA LEU A 179 1.61 19.79 -6.59
C LEU A 179 1.05 20.87 -7.53
N HIS A 180 0.16 20.49 -8.44
CA HIS A 180 -0.52 21.44 -9.32
C HIS A 180 -1.35 22.45 -8.54
N LEU A 181 -2.15 22.00 -7.58
CA LEU A 181 -2.97 22.88 -6.73
C LEU A 181 -2.09 23.84 -5.92
N LEU A 182 -0.98 23.36 -5.35
CA LEU A 182 -0.03 24.20 -4.60
C LEU A 182 0.68 25.24 -5.47
N SER A 183 0.82 24.98 -6.77
CA SER A 183 1.41 25.93 -7.73
C SER A 183 0.44 26.99 -8.24
N SER A 184 -0.86 26.89 -7.90
CA SER A 184 -1.88 27.86 -8.32
C SER A 184 -1.80 29.15 -7.50
N ASP A 185 -1.87 30.30 -8.17
CA ASP A 185 -1.96 31.61 -7.53
C ASP A 185 -3.17 31.69 -6.58
N ASN A 186 -4.30 31.12 -7.03
CA ASN A 186 -5.53 30.98 -6.25
C ASN A 186 -5.71 29.51 -5.86
N LEU A 187 -5.26 29.16 -4.66
CA LEU A 187 -5.41 27.81 -4.12
C LEU A 187 -6.87 27.55 -3.74
N ASP A 188 -7.53 26.60 -4.41
CA ASP A 188 -8.78 26.03 -3.91
C ASP A 188 -8.47 25.13 -2.71
N LEU A 189 -8.57 25.70 -1.51
CA LEU A 189 -8.21 25.01 -0.27
C LEU A 189 -9.12 23.80 0.00
N ALA A 190 -10.38 23.83 -0.44
CA ALA A 190 -11.31 22.74 -0.22
C ALA A 190 -10.94 21.53 -1.09
N GLU A 191 -10.70 21.75 -2.38
CA GLU A 191 -10.25 20.68 -3.29
C GLU A 191 -8.86 20.18 -2.90
N PHE A 192 -7.93 21.09 -2.55
CA PHE A 192 -6.61 20.72 -2.06
C PHE A 192 -6.67 19.78 -0.85
N ASN A 193 -7.44 20.15 0.18
CA ASN A 193 -7.58 19.34 1.38
C ASN A 193 -8.18 17.97 1.11
N LYS A 194 -9.15 17.90 0.18
CA LYS A 194 -9.73 16.63 -0.25
C LYS A 194 -8.67 15.75 -0.93
N VAL A 195 -7.99 16.26 -1.96
CA VAL A 195 -7.01 15.48 -2.73
C VAL A 195 -5.83 15.03 -1.86
N VAL A 196 -5.30 15.90 -1.00
CA VAL A 196 -4.18 15.53 -0.13
C VAL A 196 -4.61 14.55 0.96
N SER A 197 -5.81 14.66 1.51
CA SER A 197 -6.31 13.67 2.49
C SER A 197 -6.48 12.29 1.86
N GLU A 198 -7.04 12.23 0.66
CA GLU A 198 -7.16 10.99 -0.11
C GLU A 198 -5.79 10.40 -0.45
N LEU A 199 -4.82 11.23 -0.85
CA LEU A 199 -3.44 10.79 -1.11
C LEU A 199 -2.82 10.14 0.13
N LEU A 200 -2.83 10.83 1.27
CA LEU A 200 -2.21 10.34 2.50
C LEU A 200 -2.87 9.03 2.95
N LEU A 201 -4.20 8.94 2.90
CA LEU A 201 -4.94 7.74 3.25
C LEU A 201 -4.54 6.54 2.38
N ILE A 202 -4.54 6.71 1.05
CA ILE A 202 -4.20 5.62 0.12
C ILE A 202 -2.74 5.17 0.32
N MET A 203 -1.81 6.09 0.60
CA MET A 203 -0.42 5.73 0.89
C MET A 203 -0.28 4.90 2.17
N TYR A 204 -0.98 5.26 3.26
CA TYR A 204 -1.01 4.46 4.48
C TYR A 204 -1.63 3.07 4.25
N ASP A 205 -2.74 3.01 3.51
CA ASP A 205 -3.43 1.75 3.21
C ASP A 205 -2.60 0.81 2.33
N VAL A 206 -1.94 1.34 1.31
CA VAL A 206 -1.05 0.58 0.42
C VAL A 206 0.14 0.05 1.19
N LYS A 207 0.80 0.89 2.01
CA LYS A 207 1.88 0.46 2.92
C LYS A 207 1.40 -0.67 3.83
N PHE A 208 0.26 -0.52 4.48
CA PHE A 208 -0.30 -1.56 5.34
C PHE A 208 -0.51 -2.89 4.60
N ARG A 209 -1.09 -2.85 3.39
CA ARG A 209 -1.32 -4.05 2.57
C ARG A 209 -0.02 -4.70 2.11
N GLU A 210 1.02 -3.91 1.85
CA GLU A 210 2.34 -4.47 1.54
C GLU A 210 2.89 -5.25 2.73
N GLU A 211 3.01 -4.61 3.88
CA GLU A 211 3.70 -5.18 5.03
C GLU A 211 2.92 -6.33 5.66
N ARG A 212 1.60 -6.21 5.72
CA ARG A 212 0.73 -7.12 6.47
C ARG A 212 0.04 -8.16 5.61
N ILE A 213 0.15 -8.06 4.28
CA ILE A 213 -0.43 -9.06 3.38
C ILE A 213 0.61 -9.54 2.37
N LEU A 214 1.10 -8.64 1.51
CA LEU A 214 1.96 -9.03 0.40
C LEU A 214 3.28 -9.66 0.89
N TYR A 215 3.99 -9.01 1.80
CA TYR A 215 5.32 -9.47 2.24
C TYR A 215 5.26 -10.76 3.03
N ILE A 216 4.17 -11.00 3.79
CA ILE A 216 3.92 -12.30 4.43
C ILE A 216 3.84 -13.40 3.38
N ILE A 217 2.99 -13.21 2.36
CA ILE A 217 2.81 -14.19 1.29
C ILE A 217 4.12 -14.40 0.49
N VAL A 218 4.89 -13.34 0.26
CA VAL A 218 6.17 -13.42 -0.43
C VAL A 218 7.21 -14.19 0.38
N GLN A 219 7.34 -13.92 1.68
CA GLN A 219 8.28 -14.65 2.56
C GLN A 219 7.96 -16.14 2.64
N ASP A 220 6.68 -16.50 2.61
CA ASP A 220 6.24 -17.89 2.64
C ASP A 220 6.47 -18.62 1.30
N SER A 221 6.62 -17.89 0.20
CA SER A 221 6.61 -18.45 -1.16
C SER A 221 7.93 -18.34 -1.92
N ILE A 222 8.80 -17.37 -1.56
CA ILE A 222 10.01 -17.04 -2.30
C ILE A 222 11.19 -17.00 -1.34
N SER A 223 12.28 -17.70 -1.69
CA SER A 223 13.46 -17.73 -0.84
C SER A 223 14.15 -16.37 -0.77
N GLU A 224 14.77 -16.09 0.37
CA GLU A 224 15.51 -14.84 0.57
C GLU A 224 16.65 -14.68 -0.46
N THR A 225 17.31 -15.76 -0.86
CA THR A 225 18.34 -15.73 -1.91
C THR A 225 17.80 -15.21 -3.24
N VAL A 226 16.60 -15.67 -3.65
CA VAL A 226 15.96 -15.19 -4.89
C VAL A 226 15.61 -13.71 -4.75
N LEU A 227 15.01 -13.30 -3.62
CA LEU A 227 14.65 -11.90 -3.38
C LEU A 227 15.89 -10.99 -3.34
N ASN A 228 16.98 -11.41 -2.68
CA ASN A 228 18.22 -10.66 -2.61
C ASN A 228 18.90 -10.52 -3.98
N SER A 229 18.67 -11.45 -4.93
CA SER A 229 19.20 -11.31 -6.29
C SER A 229 18.59 -10.12 -7.07
N LEU A 230 17.46 -9.57 -6.61
CA LEU A 230 16.79 -8.43 -7.23
C LEU A 230 17.45 -7.08 -6.90
N TYR A 231 18.43 -7.04 -5.99
CA TYR A 231 19.01 -5.79 -5.53
C TYR A 231 19.71 -5.01 -6.65
N ASP A 232 20.50 -5.68 -7.48
CA ASP A 232 21.28 -5.01 -8.53
C ASP A 232 20.35 -4.25 -9.49
N GLU A 233 19.31 -4.92 -10.01
CA GLU A 233 18.31 -4.31 -10.89
C GLU A 233 17.54 -3.17 -10.18
N SER A 234 17.19 -3.35 -8.90
CA SER A 234 16.47 -2.34 -8.12
C SER A 234 17.31 -1.10 -7.83
N MET A 235 18.63 -1.26 -7.70
CA MET A 235 19.57 -0.15 -7.52
C MET A 235 19.73 0.69 -8.78
N GLU A 236 19.53 0.12 -9.98
CA GLU A 236 19.53 0.90 -11.23
C GLU A 236 18.39 1.93 -11.27
N ILE A 237 17.23 1.59 -10.71
CA ILE A 237 16.11 2.53 -10.52
C ILE A 237 16.39 3.49 -9.36
N GLY A 238 16.99 2.96 -8.29
CA GLY A 238 17.39 3.71 -7.10
C GLY A 238 16.27 3.82 -6.06
N PHE A 239 16.48 3.21 -4.90
CA PHE A 239 15.57 3.32 -3.76
C PHE A 239 15.43 4.77 -3.29
N PRO A 240 14.20 5.23 -2.98
CA PRO A 240 13.95 6.66 -2.81
C PRO A 240 14.45 7.21 -1.48
N TYR A 241 14.39 6.44 -0.38
CA TYR A 241 14.64 6.96 0.96
C TYR A 241 15.73 6.19 1.72
N PHE A 242 15.71 4.86 1.62
CA PHE A 242 16.71 4.01 2.23
C PHE A 242 17.42 3.22 1.15
N GLN A 243 18.76 3.29 1.16
CA GLN A 243 19.60 2.47 0.31
C GLN A 243 20.34 1.43 1.16
N PRO A 244 20.36 0.17 0.73
CA PRO A 244 21.13 -0.86 1.40
C PRO A 244 22.64 -0.62 1.19
N ASN A 245 23.43 -0.63 2.27
CA ASN A 245 24.89 -0.56 2.17
C ASN A 245 25.44 -1.96 1.85
N PHE A 246 25.89 -2.18 0.61
CA PHE A 246 26.47 -3.45 0.17
C PHE A 246 28.00 -3.53 0.20
N GLU A 247 28.70 -2.49 0.68
CA GLU A 247 30.17 -2.44 0.66
C GLU A 247 30.85 -3.60 1.43
N ASP A 248 30.13 -4.30 2.33
CA ASP A 248 30.70 -5.38 3.13
C ASP A 248 30.39 -6.82 2.65
N LYS A 249 29.55 -7.02 1.63
CA LYS A 249 29.12 -8.39 1.26
C LYS A 249 29.99 -9.09 0.21
N LYS A 250 30.87 -8.38 -0.52
CA LYS A 250 31.85 -9.00 -1.45
C LYS A 250 33.10 -9.57 -0.76
N LYS A 251 33.21 -9.50 0.57
CA LYS A 251 34.37 -10.01 1.33
C LYS A 251 34.15 -11.37 2.00
N ASN A 252 32.93 -11.90 2.02
CA ASN A 252 32.59 -13.10 2.78
C ASN A 252 31.89 -14.21 1.94
N GLU A 253 31.91 -14.11 0.61
CA GLU A 253 31.68 -15.24 -0.31
C GLU A 253 33.01 -15.75 -0.85
#